data_AF-A0A518WR35-F1
#
_entry.id   AF-A0A518WR35-F1
#
_cell.length_a   1.000
_cell.length_b   1.000
_cell.length_c   1.000
_cell.angle_alpha   90.00
_cell.angle_beta   90.00
_cell.angle_gamma   90.00
#
_symmetry.space_group_name_H-M   'P 1'
#
loop_
_entity.id
_entity.type
_entity.pdbx_description
1 polymer ?
#
loop_
_entity_poly.entity_id
_entity_poly.type
_entity_poly.pdbx_seq_one_letter_code
_entity_poly.pdbx_strand_id
1 'polypeptide(L)' 'MSGPGLLVVGDRTTRAPSPAGDYHSLALQPDYTVVAWGSNGHGQLGDGGNEPRPTPVQVLAPQS' A
#
# COMPACT_ATOMS: atom_id res chain seq x y z
N MET A 1 -6.88 21.32 -7.89
CA MET A 1 -7.62 20.16 -7.38
C MET A 1 -6.74 19.54 -6.30
N SER A 2 -7.07 19.77 -5.03
CA SER A 2 -6.33 19.20 -3.90
C SER A 2 -6.71 17.73 -3.81
N GLY A 3 -5.77 16.82 -4.05
CA GLY A 3 -5.98 15.39 -3.86
C GLY A 3 -6.27 15.08 -2.38
N PRO A 4 -6.86 13.91 -2.07
CA PRO A 4 -7.09 13.49 -0.69
C PRO A 4 -5.75 13.54 0.07
N GLY A 5 -5.78 14.08 1.29
CA GLY A 5 -4.63 14.18 2.16
C GLY A 5 -4.10 12.79 2.50
N LEU A 6 -3.22 12.28 1.64
CA LEU A 6 -2.56 11.00 1.76
C LEU A 6 -1.52 11.11 2.87
N LEU A 7 -1.84 10.68 4.08
CA LEU A 7 -0.80 10.42 5.08
C LEU A 7 -0.11 9.12 4.66
N VAL A 8 0.96 9.24 3.88
CA VAL A 8 1.85 8.11 3.57
C VAL A 8 2.68 7.82 4.81
N VAL A 9 2.42 6.70 5.47
CA VAL A 9 3.30 6.18 6.50
C VAL A 9 4.39 5.38 5.78
N GLY A 10 5.55 6.01 5.50
CA GLY A 10 6.65 5.35 4.80
C GLY A 10 7.83 6.28 4.52
N ASP A 11 8.57 6.70 5.53
CA ASP A 11 9.81 7.46 5.38
C ASP A 11 11.04 6.54 5.41
N ARG A 12 11.48 6.10 4.22
CA ARG A 12 12.91 5.82 3.98
C ARG A 12 13.35 6.48 2.69
N THR A 13 13.73 7.74 2.83
CA THR A 13 14.36 8.55 1.80
C THR A 13 15.67 7.90 1.35
N THR A 14 15.82 7.68 0.04
CA THR A 14 17.02 7.22 -0.69
C THR A 14 17.46 5.75 -0.53
N ARG A 15 16.80 4.84 -1.25
CA ARG A 15 17.47 3.68 -1.87
C ARG A 15 16.94 3.55 -3.30
N ALA A 16 17.84 3.37 -4.28
CA ALA A 16 17.48 3.15 -5.68
C ALA A 16 16.36 2.09 -5.79
N PRO A 17 15.40 2.23 -6.73
CA PRO A 17 14.33 1.25 -6.90
C PRO A 17 14.96 -0.08 -7.28
N SER A 18 15.05 -1.01 -6.32
CA SER A 18 15.42 -2.38 -6.61
C SER A 18 14.15 -3.11 -7.04
N PRO A 19 14.11 -3.86 -8.14
CA PRO A 19 12.95 -4.72 -8.43
C PRO A 19 12.71 -5.82 -7.36
N ALA A 20 13.64 -5.99 -6.42
CA ALA A 20 13.62 -6.98 -5.34
C ALA A 20 13.34 -6.39 -3.94
N GLY A 21 12.85 -5.15 -3.82
CA GLY A 21 12.53 -4.56 -2.52
C GLY A 21 11.05 -4.69 -2.17
N ASP A 22 10.76 -4.86 -0.88
CA ASP A 22 9.42 -4.89 -0.30
C ASP A 22 8.73 -3.51 -0.37
N TYR A 23 8.62 -2.92 -1.56
CA TYR A 23 7.96 -1.64 -1.78
C TYR A 23 6.46 -1.84 -1.72
N HIS A 24 5.90 -1.76 -0.53
CA HIS A 24 4.48 -1.53 -0.34
C HIS A 24 4.29 -0.19 0.36
N SER A 25 3.13 0.39 0.18
CA SER A 25 2.76 1.68 0.76
C SER A 25 1.33 1.61 1.22
N LEU A 26 1.02 2.36 2.27
CA LEU A 26 -0.31 2.44 2.86
C LEU A 26 -0.74 3.89 2.98
N ALA A 27 -2.04 4.12 2.88
CA ALA A 27 -2.64 5.39 3.21
C ALA A 27 -4.02 5.24 3.83
N LEU A 28 -4.34 6.17 4.72
CA LEU A 28 -5.66 6.35 5.30
C LEU A 28 -6.43 7.38 4.46
N GLN A 29 -7.60 7.00 3.97
CA GLN A 29 -8.52 7.89 3.27
C GLN A 29 -9.40 8.69 4.26
N PRO A 30 -9.98 9.81 3.84
CA PRO A 30 -10.87 10.62 4.69
C PRO A 30 -12.13 9.89 5.20
N ASP A 31 -12.55 8.83 4.51
CA ASP A 31 -13.66 7.96 4.87
C ASP A 31 -13.25 6.82 5.83
N TYR A 32 -12.04 6.91 6.40
CA TYR A 32 -11.43 5.93 7.30
C TYR A 32 -11.11 4.57 6.66
N THR A 33 -11.13 4.47 5.33
CA THR A 33 -10.66 3.27 4.64
C THR A 33 -9.14 3.29 4.49
N VAL A 34 -8.51 2.11 4.63
CA VAL A 34 -7.08 1.94 4.36
C VAL A 34 -6.90 1.40 2.95
N VAL A 35 -6.01 2.02 2.19
CA VAL A 35 -5.56 1.52 0.89
C VAL A 35 -4.09 1.18 0.91
N ALA A 36 -3.71 0.15 0.17
CA ALA A 36 -2.33 -0.28 0.01
C ALA A 36 -1.98 -0.45 -1.48
N TRP A 37 -0.72 -0.28 -1.85
CA TRP A 37 -0.22 -0.55 -3.19
C TRP A 37 1.25 -0.97 -3.14
N GLY A 38 1.73 -1.58 -4.22
CA GLY A 38 3.09 -2.03 -4.41
C GLY A 38 3.22 -3.56 -4.47
N SER A 39 4.35 -4.07 -4.00
CA SER A 39 4.63 -5.49 -3.88
C SER A 39 3.58 -6.16 -2.98
N ASN A 40 3.16 -7.37 -3.33
CA ASN A 40 2.18 -8.16 -2.57
C ASN A 40 2.54 -9.66 -2.45
N GLY A 41 3.76 -10.09 -2.80
CA GLY A 41 4.10 -11.52 -2.86
C GLY A 41 3.86 -12.31 -1.57
N HIS A 42 3.78 -11.62 -0.42
CA HIS A 42 3.53 -12.19 0.90
C HIS A 42 2.14 -11.82 1.45
N GLY A 43 1.25 -11.23 0.65
CA GLY A 43 -0.05 -10.73 1.10
C GLY A 43 0.03 -9.42 1.89
N GLN A 44 1.12 -8.67 1.78
CA GLN A 44 1.36 -7.44 2.57
C GLN A 44 0.35 -6.32 2.31
N LEU A 45 -0.40 -6.37 1.19
CA LEU A 45 -1.45 -5.39 0.90
C LEU A 45 -2.77 -5.72 1.61
N GLY A 46 -2.92 -6.94 2.13
CA GLY A 46 -4.14 -7.37 2.82
C GLY A 46 -5.39 -7.32 1.94
N ASP A 47 -5.24 -7.40 0.62
CA ASP A 47 -6.35 -7.33 -0.34
C ASP A 47 -6.96 -8.70 -0.68
N GLY A 48 -6.57 -9.74 0.06
CA GLY A 48 -6.98 -11.13 -0.16
C GLY A 48 -6.22 -11.84 -1.29
N GLY A 49 -5.19 -11.22 -1.86
CA GLY A 49 -4.32 -11.83 -2.86
C GLY A 49 -2.85 -11.65 -2.54
N ASN A 50 -2.00 -12.25 -3.40
CA ASN A 50 -0.55 -12.12 -3.33
C ASN A 50 0.05 -11.43 -4.58
N GLU A 51 -0.82 -10.92 -5.47
CA GLU A 51 -0.39 -10.27 -6.71
C GLU A 51 -0.05 -8.80 -6.47
N PRO A 52 1.07 -8.29 -7.01
CA PRO A 52 1.45 -6.90 -6.84
C PRO A 52 0.37 -5.96 -7.40
N ARG A 53 0.16 -4.83 -6.72
CA ARG A 53 -0.86 -3.83 -7.11
C ARG A 53 -0.18 -2.51 -7.47
N PRO A 54 -0.14 -2.12 -8.75
CA PRO A 54 0.46 -0.85 -9.16
C PRO A 54 -0.40 0.37 -8.78
N THR A 55 -1.66 0.14 -8.38
CA THR A 55 -2.62 1.16 -7.96
C THR A 55 -3.16 0.85 -6.56
N PRO A 56 -3.61 1.85 -5.79
CA PRO A 56 -4.22 1.63 -4.49
C PRO A 56 -5.37 0.62 -4.56
N VAL A 57 -5.30 -0.40 -3.72
CA VAL A 57 -6.38 -1.37 -3.45
C VAL A 57 -6.80 -1.23 -2.00
N GLN A 58 -8.08 -1.46 -1.72
CA GLN A 58 -8.57 -1.45 -0.35
C GLN A 58 -8.01 -2.64 0.44
N VAL A 59 -7.51 -2.37 1.65
CA VAL A 59 -7.13 -3.40 2.60
C VAL A 59 -8.42 -4.04 3.13
N LEU A 60 -8.54 -5.36 2.99
CA LEU A 60 -9.66 -6.12 3.54
C LEU A 60 -9.44 -6.34 5.04
N ALA A 61 -10.53 -6.42 5.81
CA ALA A 61 -10.47 -6.76 7.22
C ALA A 61 -9.71 -8.10 7.41
N PRO A 62 -8.98 -8.29 8.54
CA PRO A 62 -8.18 -9.48 8.76
C PRO A 62 -9.02 -10.73 8.53
N GLN A 63 -8.56 -11.61 7.63
CA GLN A 63 -9.15 -12.93 7.53
C GLN A 63 -8.80 -13.68 8.81
N SER A 64 -9.83 -14.02 9.59
CA SER A 64 -9.70 -14.75 10.86
C SER A 64 -9.24 -16.18 10.66
#